data_AF-A0A518HBR1-F1
#
_entry.id   AF-A0A518HBR1-F1
#
_cell.length_a   1.000
_cell.length_b   1.000
_cell.length_c   1.000
_cell.angle_alpha   90.00
_cell.angle_beta   90.00
_cell.angle_gamma   90.00
#
_symmetry.space_group_name_H-M   'P 1'
#
loop_
_entity.id
_entity.type
_entity.pdbx_description
1 polymer ?
#
loop_
_entity_poly.entity_id
_entity_poly.type
_entity_poly.pdbx_seq_one_letter_code
_entity_poly.pdbx_strand_id
1 'polypeptide(L)' 'MLPFSPAEGELAGRIAGELELAGRPISPADPVIAAIALHHGLELVTGNTAHFHRIPQLGYPLTLVNWR' A
#
# COMPACT_ATOMS: atom_id res chain seq x y z
N MET A 1 -10.29 -4.92 13.63
CA MET A 1 -9.24 -3.88 13.63
C MET A 1 -7.91 -4.59 13.79
N LEU A 2 -6.94 -4.35 12.90
CA LEU A 2 -5.61 -4.93 12.97
C LEU A 2 -4.66 -3.98 13.72
N PRO A 3 -3.70 -4.49 14.51
CA PRO A 3 -2.67 -3.66 15.12
C PRO A 3 -1.77 -3.06 14.04
N PHE A 4 -1.19 -1.89 14.34
CA PHE A 4 -0.14 -1.29 13.52
C PHE A 4 1.14 -1.29 14.36
N SER A 5 2.12 -2.07 13.95
CA SER A 5 3.40 -2.21 14.63
C SER A 5 4.51 -1.47 13.87
N PRO A 6 5.72 -1.40 14.42
CA PRO A 6 6.88 -0.87 13.71
C PRO A 6 7.15 -1.57 12.37
N ALA A 7 6.83 -2.87 12.22
CA ALA A 7 7.08 -3.60 10.98
C ALA A 7 6.23 -3.08 9.81
N GLU A 8 4.93 -2.82 10.04
CA GLU A 8 4.07 -2.19 9.04
C GLU A 8 4.47 -0.74 8.80
N GLY A 9 4.94 -0.03 9.83
CA GLY A 9 5.46 1.33 9.71
C GLY A 9 6.70 1.44 8.83
N GLU A 10 7.67 0.54 9.02
CA GLU A 10 8.88 0.47 8.18
C GLU A 10 8.55 0.14 6.73
N LEU A 11 7.63 -0.80 6.50
CA LEU A 11 7.17 -1.14 5.16
C LEU A 11 6.41 0.03 4.51
N ALA A 12 5.53 0.70 5.24
CA ALA A 12 4.81 1.87 4.76
C ALA A 12 5.76 3.01 4.37
N GLY A 13 6.77 3.29 5.19
CA GLY A 13 7.80 4.29 4.91
C GLY A 13 8.60 3.96 3.65
N ARG A 14 8.95 2.69 3.45
CA ARG A 14 9.65 2.22 2.24
C ARG A 14 8.79 2.41 0.99
N ILE A 15 7.54 1.96 1.01
CA ILE A 15 6.59 2.14 -0.10
C ILE A 15 6.43 3.62 -0.44
N ALA A 16 6.25 4.48 0.58
CA ALA A 16 6.10 5.92 0.38
C ALA A 16 7.35 6.54 -0.27
N GLY A 17 8.54 6.23 0.27
CA GLY A 17 9.81 6.74 -0.26
C GLY A 17 10.09 6.28 -1.68
N GLU A 18 9.80 5.03 -2.03
CA GLU A 18 9.96 4.53 -3.40
C GLU A 18 8.98 5.18 -4.38
N LEU A 19 7.73 5.43 -3.96
CA LEU A 19 6.76 6.17 -4.77
C LEU A 19 7.17 7.62 -4.99
N GLU A 20 7.74 8.28 -3.97
CA GLU A 20 8.31 9.62 -4.08
C GLU A 20 9.48 9.65 -5.07
N LEU A 21 10.43 8.71 -4.93
CA LEU A 21 11.58 8.59 -5.83
C LEU A 21 11.15 8.29 -7.28
N ALA A 22 10.07 7.54 -7.46
CA ALA A 22 9.50 7.25 -8.78
C ALA A 22 8.66 8.41 -9.36
N GLY A 23 8.50 9.53 -8.64
CA GLY A 23 7.69 10.68 -9.06
C GLY A 23 6.19 10.41 -9.07
N ARG A 24 5.71 9.46 -8.27
CA ARG A 24 4.30 8.99 -8.24
C ARG A 24 3.69 9.00 -6.83
N PRO A 25 3.82 10.09 -6.04
CA PRO A 25 3.33 10.14 -4.67
C PRO A 25 1.82 9.89 -4.60
N ILE A 26 1.39 9.21 -3.53
CA ILE A 26 -0.01 8.95 -3.18
C ILE A 26 -0.31 9.54 -1.80
N SER A 27 -1.56 9.45 -1.35
CA SER A 27 -1.93 9.98 -0.04
C SER A 27 -1.16 9.26 1.07
N PRO A 28 -0.70 9.96 2.14
CA PRO A 28 0.14 9.34 3.19
C PRO A 28 -0.48 8.12 3.90
N ALA A 29 -1.81 8.00 3.89
CA ALA A 29 -2.50 6.85 4.45
C ALA A 29 -2.42 5.59 3.56
N ASP A 30 -2.26 5.75 2.24
CA ASP A 30 -2.30 4.63 1.29
C ASP A 30 -1.12 3.65 1.52
N PRO A 31 0.14 4.10 1.72
CA PRO A 31 1.25 3.21 2.07
C PRO A 31 1.02 2.45 3.38
N VAL A 32 0.38 3.08 4.38
CA VAL A 32 0.06 2.44 5.67
C VAL A 32 -0.97 1.32 5.47
N ILE A 33 -2.04 1.59 4.73
CA ILE A 33 -3.08 0.60 4.42
C ILE A 33 -2.49 -0.57 3.63
N ALA A 34 -1.68 -0.27 2.62
CA ALA A 34 -1.02 -1.29 1.81
C ALA A 34 -0.02 -2.13 2.61
N ALA A 35 0.77 -1.50 3.50
CA ALA A 35 1.71 -2.21 4.35
C ALA A 35 1.00 -3.19 5.31
N ILE A 36 -0.13 -2.78 5.90
CA ILE A 36 -0.96 -3.67 6.73
C ILE A 36 -1.47 -4.86 5.89
N ALA A 37 -2.01 -4.61 4.70
CA ALA A 37 -2.50 -5.67 3.83
C ALA A 37 -1.40 -6.66 3.44
N LEU A 38 -0.23 -6.16 3.02
CA LEU A 38 0.94 -6.96 2.67
C LEU A 38 1.47 -7.77 3.85
N HIS A 39 1.60 -7.13 5.02
CA HIS A 39 2.11 -7.78 6.22
C HIS A 39 1.23 -8.97 6.65
N HIS A 40 -0.09 -8.83 6.51
CA HIS A 40 -1.04 -9.86 6.88
C HIS A 40 -1.46 -10.79 5.72
N GLY A 41 -0.89 -10.63 4.52
CA GLY A 41 -1.25 -11.44 3.35
C GLY A 41 -2.70 -11.27 2.90
N LEU A 42 -3.25 -10.07 3.02
CA LEU A 42 -4.63 -9.74 2.70
C LEU A 42 -4.75 -9.08 1.32
N GLU A 43 -5.90 -9.29 0.67
CA GLU A 43 -6.30 -8.52 -0.50
C GLU A 43 -6.88 -7.17 -0.08
N LEU A 44 -6.53 -6.10 -0.80
CA LEU A 44 -7.04 -4.77 -0.51
C LEU A 44 -8.27 -4.48 -1.38
N VAL A 45 -9.44 -4.48 -0.75
CA VAL A 45 -10.71 -4.09 -1.37
C VAL A 45 -10.82 -2.57 -1.40
N THR A 46 -10.86 -1.96 -2.59
CA THR A 46 -10.92 -0.50 -2.73
C THR A 46 -11.66 -0.05 -3.98
N GLY A 47 -12.34 1.10 -3.88
CA GLY A 47 -12.96 1.77 -5.03
C GLY A 47 -12.03 2.83 -5.65
N ASN A 48 -10.86 3.07 -5.03
CA ASN A 48 -9.82 3.96 -5.53
C ASN A 48 -8.62 3.13 -6.05
N THR A 49 -8.89 2.24 -6.99
CA THR A 49 -7.87 1.36 -7.56
C THR A 49 -6.72 2.13 -8.22
N ALA A 50 -6.98 3.31 -8.79
CA ALA A 50 -5.98 4.15 -9.44
C ALA A 50 -4.84 4.59 -8.52
N HIS A 51 -5.12 4.82 -7.24
CA HIS A 51 -4.08 5.13 -6.25
C HIS A 51 -3.24 3.89 -5.94
N PHE A 52 -3.90 2.82 -5.51
CA PHE A 52 -3.21 1.64 -5.01
C PHE A 52 -2.50 0.83 -6.10
N HIS A 53 -2.90 0.95 -7.37
CA HIS A 53 -2.24 0.26 -8.49
C HIS A 53 -0.77 0.67 -8.67
N ARG A 54 -0.35 1.82 -8.13
CA ARG A 54 1.05 2.25 -8.18
C ARG A 54 1.96 1.39 -7.30
N ILE A 55 1.42 0.74 -6.27
CA ILE A 55 2.19 -0.07 -5.33
C ILE A 55 2.61 -1.41 -5.98
N PRO A 56 1.72 -2.18 -6.65
CA PRO A 56 2.13 -3.33 -7.45
C PRO A 56 3.11 -3.00 -8.58
N GLN A 57 3.02 -1.80 -9.16
CA GLN A 57 3.96 -1.36 -10.21
C GLN A 57 5.39 -1.17 -9.69
N LEU A 58 5.59 -1.03 -8.38
CA LEU A 58 6.91 -1.03 -7.74
C LEU A 58 7.39 -2.45 -7.39
N GLY A 59 6.59 -3.49 -7.66
CA GLY A 59 6.95 -4.89 -7.40
C GLY A 59 6.43 -5.46 -6.08
N TYR A 60 5.65 -4.70 -5.31
CA TYR A 60 5.00 -5.23 -4.11
C TYR A 60 3.85 -6.16 -4.50
N PRO A 61 3.69 -7.34 -3.86
CA PRO A 61 2.66 -8.31 -4.20
C PRO A 61 1.29 -7.92 -3.59
N LEU A 62 0.84 -6.67 -3.78
CA LEU A 62 -0.43 -6.18 -3.27
C LEU A 62 -1.56 -6.53 -4.24
N THR A 63 -2.44 -7.44 -3.84
CA THR A 63 -3.64 -7.77 -4.62
C THR A 63 -4.74 -6.74 -4.39
N LEU A 64 -5.33 -6.22 -5.47
CA LEU A 64 -6.43 -5.27 -5.41
C LEU A 64 -7.73 -5.91 -5.86
N VAL A 65 -8.78 -5.73 -5.07
CA VAL A 65 -10.15 -6.14 -5.40
C VAL A 65 -10.99 -4.87 -5.57
N ASN A 66 -11.51 -4.66 -6.77
CA ASN A 66 -12.41 -3.54 -7.03
C ASN A 66 -13.85 -3.94 -6.67
N TRP A 67 -14.51 -3.15 -5.82
CA TRP A 67 -15.91 -3.36 -5.44
C TRP A 67 -16.90 -2.46 -6.20
N ARG A 68 -16.39 -1.51 -7.01
CA ARG A 68 -17.17 -0.67 -7.92
C ARG A 68 -17.10 -1.22 -9.34
#